data_AF-A0A410PUY5-F1
#
_entry.id   AF-A0A410PUY5-F1
#
_cell.length_a   1.000
_cell.length_b   1.000
_cell.length_c   1.000
_cell.angle_alpha   90.00
_cell.angle_beta   90.00
_cell.angle_gamma   90.00
#
_symmetry.space_group_name_H-M   'P 1'
#
loop_
_entity.id
_entity.type
_entity.pdbx_description
1 polymer ?
#
loop_
_entity_poly.entity_id
_entity_poly.type
_entity_poly.pdbx_seq_one_letter_code
_entity_poly.pdbx_strand_id
1 'polypeptide(L)'
;MADKRDYYEVLGIQKGASESEIKSAFRKMAMKYHPDKNPGNKEAEEKFKEINEAYSVLSDPDKKSKYDRFGHAGVDPSAGFGGGGAGFGGFEDIFDMFGGMFGGGFGGGGGGSRRRNGPAKGRDLQQEVVISFQEAAFGTKKQMRLTKYVECDKCHGTGAAEGTSKKTCPTCDGTGEVRTTQRTPFGQFQSVSTCQTCGGTGQVVEKPCPECSGTGKVRKTVTISVDIPAGVDNESVISIRGQGEPGTNGGPNGDLYVVIRVKPHALFKRDGQDLWLEMPISYAQAALGDDIIVPTLSEKVSYSIPAGTQPGTVFRLKGKGIKGLRTSRMGDLYVKVVLEIPTKLNAEQKKKIKELGEMLNNDNHGNKKSFSDKMKELFK
;
A
#
# COMPACT_ATOMS: atom_id res chain seq x y z
N MET A 1 -1.11 -23.84 43.42
CA MET A 1 -1.14 -22.58 42.66
C MET A 1 0.31 -22.14 42.57
N ALA A 2 0.90 -22.15 41.37
CA ALA A 2 2.28 -21.70 41.23
C ALA A 2 2.29 -20.17 41.35
N ASP A 3 2.94 -19.64 42.39
CA ASP A 3 3.11 -18.19 42.56
C ASP A 3 3.88 -17.63 41.35
N LYS A 4 3.21 -16.75 40.58
CA LYS A 4 3.85 -16.04 39.46
C LYS A 4 5.00 -15.20 40.00
N ARG A 5 6.17 -15.30 39.35
CA ARG A 5 7.39 -14.56 39.75
C ARG A 5 7.15 -13.05 39.68
N ASP A 6 7.79 -12.30 40.57
CA ASP A 6 7.68 -10.84 40.59
C ASP A 6 8.31 -10.22 39.32
N TYR A 7 7.66 -9.24 38.71
CA TYR A 7 8.11 -8.64 37.44
C TYR A 7 9.44 -7.90 37.56
N TYR A 8 9.77 -7.36 38.74
CA TYR A 8 11.08 -6.78 39.00
C TYR A 8 12.16 -7.87 39.05
N GLU A 9 11.85 -9.04 39.63
CA GLU A 9 12.75 -10.20 39.64
C GLU A 9 12.96 -10.80 38.24
N VAL A 10 11.91 -10.84 37.41
CA VAL A 10 11.99 -11.31 36.01
C VAL A 10 12.94 -10.44 35.19
N LEU A 11 12.91 -9.11 35.40
CA LEU A 11 13.84 -8.18 34.76
C LEU A 11 15.20 -8.07 35.48
N GLY A 12 15.33 -8.67 36.67
CA GLY A 12 16.56 -8.66 37.47
C GLY A 12 16.89 -7.29 38.07
N ILE A 13 15.87 -6.50 38.42
CA ILE A 13 15.97 -5.14 38.96
C ILE A 13 15.26 -5.05 40.32
N GLN A 14 15.54 -4.00 41.10
CA GLN A 14 14.87 -3.78 42.38
C GLN A 14 13.55 -3.00 42.21
N LYS A 15 12.59 -3.26 43.10
CA LYS A 15 11.32 -2.52 43.18
C LYS A 15 11.61 -1.04 43.45
N GLY A 16 11.07 -0.15 42.60
CA GLY A 16 11.38 1.29 42.63
C GLY A 16 12.37 1.75 41.56
N ALA A 17 12.86 0.86 40.70
CA ALA A 17 13.70 1.22 39.55
C ALA A 17 13.06 2.29 38.66
N SER A 18 13.89 3.18 38.13
CA SER A 18 13.49 4.23 37.19
C SER A 18 13.12 3.66 35.81
N GLU A 19 12.38 4.42 35.01
CA GLU A 19 11.95 3.99 33.66
C GLU A 19 13.14 3.66 32.75
N SER A 20 14.25 4.41 32.88
CA SER A 20 15.48 4.18 32.13
C SER A 20 16.16 2.86 32.52
N GLU A 21 16.15 2.50 33.81
CA GLU A 21 16.68 1.23 34.32
C GLU A 21 15.83 0.05 33.87
N ILE A 22 14.50 0.16 33.93
CA ILE A 22 13.56 -0.87 33.44
C ILE A 22 13.78 -1.13 31.94
N LYS A 23 13.89 -0.07 31.14
CA LYS A 23 14.12 -0.17 29.69
C LYS A 23 15.51 -0.70 29.33
N SER A 24 16.51 -0.45 30.17
CA SER A 24 17.86 -0.99 29.99
C SER A 24 17.91 -2.50 30.31
N ALA A 25 17.30 -2.89 31.44
CA ALA A 25 17.21 -4.28 31.87
C ALA A 25 16.42 -5.14 30.88
N PHE A 26 15.28 -4.64 30.39
CA PHE A 26 14.50 -5.31 29.33
C PHE A 26 15.34 -5.56 28.08
N ARG A 27 16.04 -4.54 27.57
CA ARG A 27 16.87 -4.70 26.36
C ARG A 27 17.98 -5.74 26.55
N LYS A 28 18.61 -5.77 27.72
CA LYS A 28 19.66 -6.75 28.05
C LYS A 28 19.11 -8.17 28.09
N MET A 29 17.95 -8.37 28.72
CA MET A 29 17.32 -9.69 28.87
C MET A 29 16.66 -10.17 27.56
N ALA A 30 16.00 -9.28 26.82
CA ALA A 30 15.42 -9.57 25.52
C ALA A 30 16.48 -9.96 24.48
N MET A 31 17.66 -9.33 24.50
CA MET A 31 18.79 -9.76 23.65
C MET A 31 19.39 -11.10 24.07
N LYS A 32 19.35 -11.44 25.36
CA LYS A 32 19.89 -12.70 25.88
C LYS A 32 18.99 -13.90 25.54
N TYR A 33 17.67 -13.70 25.60
CA TYR A 33 16.67 -14.74 25.38
C TYR A 33 15.94 -14.62 24.03
N HIS A 34 16.48 -13.84 23.09
CA HIS A 34 15.88 -13.65 21.77
C HIS A 34 15.77 -14.99 21.01
N PRO A 35 14.61 -15.29 20.36
CA PRO A 35 14.42 -16.51 19.58
C PRO A 35 15.51 -16.75 18.53
N ASP A 36 15.91 -15.71 17.80
CA ASP A 36 16.96 -15.82 16.77
C ASP A 36 18.34 -16.19 17.32
N LYS A 37 18.65 -15.83 18.57
CA LYS A 37 19.93 -16.16 19.21
C LYS A 37 19.89 -17.50 19.94
N ASN A 38 18.69 -18.03 20.20
CA ASN A 38 18.47 -19.30 20.90
C ASN A 38 17.44 -20.16 20.14
N PRO A 39 17.72 -20.53 18.87
CA PRO A 39 16.76 -21.26 18.06
C PRO A 39 16.46 -22.64 18.66
N GLY A 40 15.19 -22.98 18.83
CA GLY A 40 14.73 -24.28 19.32
C GLY A 40 14.81 -24.49 20.85
N ASN A 41 15.23 -23.49 21.62
CA ASN A 41 15.28 -23.59 23.08
C ASN A 41 13.96 -23.11 23.72
N LYS A 42 13.12 -24.06 24.14
CA LYS A 42 11.82 -23.78 24.77
C LYS A 42 11.92 -22.97 26.06
N GLU A 43 12.96 -23.17 26.86
CA GLU A 43 13.15 -22.38 28.09
C GLU A 43 13.50 -20.92 27.82
N ALA A 44 14.22 -20.65 26.72
CA ALA A 44 14.53 -19.28 26.31
C ALA A 44 13.27 -18.56 25.83
N GLU A 45 12.40 -19.27 25.11
CA GLU A 45 11.10 -18.75 24.65
C GLU A 45 10.16 -18.43 25.82
N GLU A 46 10.07 -19.31 26.82
CA GLU A 46 9.27 -19.08 28.03
C GLU A 46 9.78 -17.88 28.82
N LYS A 47 11.11 -17.80 29.05
CA LYS A 47 11.72 -16.63 29.71
C LYS A 47 11.50 -15.35 28.91
N PHE A 48 11.56 -15.41 27.59
CA PHE A 48 11.29 -14.26 26.72
C PHE A 48 9.84 -13.78 26.81
N LYS A 49 8.87 -14.69 26.95
CA LYS A 49 7.46 -14.36 27.19
C LYS A 49 7.29 -13.66 28.54
N GLU A 50 7.88 -14.20 29.61
CA GLU A 50 7.85 -13.58 30.94
C GLU A 50 8.47 -12.17 30.96
N ILE A 51 9.60 -11.97 30.26
CA ILE A 51 10.29 -10.68 30.15
C ILE A 51 9.41 -9.63 29.44
N ASN A 52 8.69 -10.04 28.39
CA ASN A 52 7.78 -9.13 27.68
C ASN A 52 6.56 -8.77 28.52
N GLU A 53 6.00 -9.73 29.26
CA GLU A 53 4.88 -9.49 30.20
C GLU A 53 5.31 -8.49 31.28
N ALA A 54 6.45 -8.72 31.93
CA ALA A 54 7.03 -7.82 32.93
C ALA A 54 7.25 -6.41 32.40
N TYR A 55 7.83 -6.27 31.20
CA TYR A 55 8.06 -4.95 30.60
C TYR A 55 6.76 -4.24 30.26
N SER A 56 5.75 -4.94 29.74
CA SER A 56 4.46 -4.34 29.38
C SER A 56 3.69 -3.75 30.57
N VAL A 57 3.97 -4.24 31.78
CA VAL A 57 3.40 -3.76 33.05
C VAL A 57 4.27 -2.67 33.67
N LEU A 58 5.60 -2.87 33.72
CA LEU A 58 6.52 -1.95 34.39
C LEU A 58 6.90 -0.72 33.55
N SER A 59 6.75 -0.76 32.22
CA SER A 59 7.04 0.38 31.34
C SER A 59 5.94 1.44 31.33
N ASP A 60 4.72 1.09 31.73
CA ASP A 60 3.57 1.99 31.76
C ASP A 60 3.38 2.54 33.19
N PRO A 61 3.39 3.87 33.40
CA PRO A 61 3.28 4.46 34.74
C PRO A 61 2.02 4.06 35.51
N ASP A 62 0.89 3.90 34.83
CA ASP A 62 -0.39 3.56 35.45
C ASP A 62 -0.45 2.06 35.80
N LYS A 63 0.04 1.19 34.92
CA LYS A 63 0.12 -0.25 35.21
C LYS A 63 1.17 -0.57 36.27
N LYS A 64 2.32 0.10 36.25
CA LYS A 64 3.36 0.00 37.28
C LYS A 64 2.80 0.40 38.64
N SER A 65 2.07 1.52 38.72
CA SER A 65 1.42 1.97 39.96
C SER A 65 0.38 0.96 40.48
N LYS A 66 -0.41 0.36 39.60
CA LYS A 66 -1.37 -0.70 39.97
C LYS A 66 -0.67 -1.98 40.44
N TYR A 67 0.38 -2.40 39.74
CA TYR A 67 1.18 -3.55 40.11
C TYR A 67 1.90 -3.35 41.44
N ASP A 68 2.46 -2.17 41.68
CA ASP A 68 3.16 -1.83 42.91
C ASP A 68 2.22 -1.86 44.14
N ARG A 69 0.93 -1.52 43.93
CA ARG A 69 -0.13 -1.47 44.96
C ARG A 69 -0.83 -2.79 45.20
N PHE A 70 -1.10 -3.56 44.15
CA PHE A 70 -1.99 -4.74 44.20
C PHE A 70 -1.33 -6.03 43.69
N GLY A 71 -0.04 -6.00 43.34
CA GLY A 71 0.67 -7.14 42.78
C GLY A 71 0.08 -7.60 41.44
N HIS A 72 0.26 -8.88 41.12
CA HIS A 72 -0.25 -9.50 39.89
C HIS A 72 -1.77 -9.37 39.72
N ALA A 73 -2.54 -9.33 40.82
CA ALA A 73 -3.99 -9.17 40.78
C ALA A 73 -4.46 -7.80 40.25
N GLY A 74 -3.63 -6.76 40.35
CA GLY A 74 -3.95 -5.41 39.86
C GLY A 74 -3.80 -5.21 38.35
N VAL A 75 -3.20 -6.19 37.67
CA VAL A 75 -2.83 -6.14 36.26
C VAL A 75 -3.23 -7.41 35.50
N ASP A 76 -3.90 -8.35 36.16
CA ASP A 76 -4.39 -9.58 35.54
C ASP A 76 -5.56 -9.26 34.58
N PRO A 77 -5.43 -9.57 33.28
CA PRO A 77 -6.49 -9.36 32.29
C PRO A 77 -7.79 -10.13 32.62
N SER A 78 -7.72 -11.20 33.41
CA SER A 78 -8.88 -12.00 33.82
C SER A 78 -9.62 -11.46 35.04
N ALA A 79 -9.11 -10.43 35.73
CA ALA A 79 -9.77 -9.84 36.90
C ALA A 79 -10.81 -8.74 36.56
N GLY A 80 -11.07 -8.49 35.27
CA GLY A 80 -11.86 -7.34 34.83
C GLY A 80 -12.74 -7.53 33.60
N PHE A 81 -13.32 -8.73 33.38
CA PHE A 81 -14.46 -8.87 32.46
C PHE A 81 -15.19 -10.20 32.72
N GLY A 82 -16.43 -10.12 33.22
CA GLY A 82 -17.26 -11.28 33.44
C GLY A 82 -17.90 -11.79 32.14
N GLY A 83 -17.66 -13.07 31.83
CA GLY A 83 -18.60 -13.93 31.11
C GLY A 83 -18.49 -13.99 29.58
N GLY A 84 -18.14 -15.18 29.06
CA GLY A 84 -18.57 -15.63 27.73
C GLY A 84 -17.51 -16.29 26.84
N GLY A 85 -17.28 -17.58 27.04
CA GLY A 85 -17.14 -18.58 25.96
C GLY A 85 -16.01 -18.48 24.90
N ALA A 86 -15.16 -19.52 24.95
CA ALA A 86 -14.52 -20.21 23.82
C ALA A 86 -13.20 -19.67 23.22
N GLY A 87 -12.24 -20.59 23.12
CA GLY A 87 -11.34 -20.68 21.96
C GLY A 87 -9.91 -20.19 22.17
N PHE A 88 -9.03 -21.11 22.55
CA PHE A 88 -7.58 -20.97 22.37
C PHE A 88 -7.28 -21.00 20.86
N GLY A 89 -6.74 -19.92 20.28
CA GLY A 89 -6.34 -19.91 18.88
C GLY A 89 -5.54 -18.66 18.47
N GLY A 90 -4.35 -18.89 17.92
CA GLY A 90 -3.71 -18.01 16.92
C GLY A 90 -3.02 -16.73 17.40
N PHE A 91 -1.71 -16.65 17.16
CA PHE A 91 -0.88 -15.45 17.34
C PHE A 91 -1.28 -14.26 16.44
N GLU A 92 -2.26 -14.44 15.53
CA GLU A 92 -2.80 -13.39 14.65
C GLU A 92 -3.93 -12.57 15.29
N ASP A 93 -4.72 -13.13 16.21
CA ASP A 93 -5.88 -12.41 16.80
C ASP A 93 -5.48 -11.39 17.86
N ILE A 94 -4.28 -11.52 18.46
CA ILE A 94 -3.76 -10.51 19.39
C ILE A 94 -3.39 -9.23 18.63
N PHE A 95 -2.88 -9.31 17.39
CA PHE A 95 -2.50 -8.12 16.63
C PHE A 95 -3.71 -7.38 16.06
N ASP A 96 -4.78 -8.07 15.69
CA ASP A 96 -6.04 -7.45 15.24
C ASP A 96 -6.88 -6.89 16.39
N MET A 97 -6.87 -7.55 17.56
CA MET A 97 -7.47 -7.00 18.78
C MET A 97 -6.69 -5.79 19.33
N PHE A 98 -5.36 -5.76 19.14
CA PHE A 98 -4.52 -4.62 19.51
C PHE A 98 -4.66 -3.46 18.50
N GLY A 99 -4.82 -3.74 17.21
CA GLY A 99 -5.04 -2.74 16.16
C GLY A 99 -6.43 -2.07 16.23
N GLY A 100 -7.46 -2.80 16.64
CA GLY A 100 -8.82 -2.29 16.78
C GLY A 100 -9.06 -1.41 18.01
N MET A 101 -8.26 -1.55 19.07
CA MET A 101 -8.42 -0.80 20.32
C MET A 101 -7.40 0.34 20.53
N PHE A 102 -6.32 0.38 19.72
CA PHE A 102 -5.31 1.46 19.74
C PHE A 102 -5.54 2.57 18.69
N GLY A 103 -6.71 2.61 18.05
CA GLY A 103 -7.15 3.73 17.20
C GLY A 103 -8.05 4.75 17.92
N GLY A 104 -8.23 4.62 19.24
CA GLY A 104 -9.38 5.17 19.95
C GLY A 104 -9.09 5.90 21.26
N GLY A 105 -7.91 6.50 21.44
CA GLY A 105 -7.71 7.62 22.37
C GLY A 105 -7.29 7.28 23.80
N PHE A 106 -6.35 8.06 24.32
CA PHE A 106 -6.38 8.61 25.69
C PHE A 106 -5.31 9.70 25.84
N GLY A 107 -5.61 10.90 25.32
CA GLY A 107 -5.00 12.16 25.77
C GLY A 107 -6.04 12.87 26.63
N GLY A 108 -5.70 13.14 27.90
CA GLY A 108 -6.64 13.51 28.95
C GLY A 108 -7.25 14.90 28.85
N GLY A 109 -8.25 15.12 29.72
CA GLY A 109 -8.59 16.44 30.25
C GLY A 109 -9.43 17.34 29.33
N GLY A 110 -10.73 17.03 29.21
CA GLY A 110 -11.71 17.95 28.64
C GLY A 110 -12.99 17.23 28.27
N GLY A 111 -14.05 17.47 29.04
CA GLY A 111 -15.41 16.99 28.78
C GLY A 111 -16.03 17.60 27.52
N GLY A 112 -15.44 17.31 26.37
CA GLY A 112 -16.05 17.53 25.07
C GLY A 112 -16.66 16.23 24.60
N SER A 113 -17.96 16.07 24.82
CA SER A 113 -18.77 15.16 24.01
C SER A 113 -18.38 15.39 22.55
N ARG A 114 -17.66 14.45 21.91
CA ARG A 114 -17.41 14.51 20.47
C ARG A 114 -18.79 14.45 19.82
N ARG A 115 -19.33 15.61 19.48
CA ARG A 115 -20.56 15.74 18.70
C ARG A 115 -20.34 14.88 17.45
N ARG A 116 -20.97 13.70 17.37
CA ARG A 116 -20.98 12.83 16.17
C ARG A 116 -21.58 13.55 14.94
N ASN A 117 -22.09 14.76 15.14
CA ASN A 117 -22.76 15.59 14.16
C ASN A 117 -21.92 16.80 13.69
N GLY A 118 -20.59 16.80 13.89
CA GLY A 118 -19.71 17.82 13.33
C GLY A 118 -19.53 17.69 11.81
N PRO A 119 -18.91 18.68 11.15
CA PRO A 119 -18.51 18.59 9.75
C PRO A 119 -17.64 17.35 9.52
N ALA A 120 -18.04 16.47 8.61
CA ALA A 120 -17.26 15.27 8.27
C ALA A 120 -16.93 15.24 6.78
N LYS A 121 -15.67 14.91 6.47
CA LYS A 121 -15.19 14.80 5.09
C LYS A 121 -15.99 13.72 4.35
N GLY A 122 -16.33 14.00 3.10
CA GLY A 122 -16.92 13.02 2.21
C GLY A 122 -15.97 11.86 1.93
N ARG A 123 -16.52 10.75 1.45
CA ARG A 123 -15.72 9.56 1.14
C ARG A 123 -14.81 9.82 -0.05
N ASP A 124 -13.57 9.37 0.08
CA ASP A 124 -12.65 9.35 -1.04
C ASP A 124 -13.08 8.26 -2.05
N LEU A 125 -12.82 8.52 -3.33
CA LEU A 125 -13.13 7.61 -4.42
C LEU A 125 -11.84 7.17 -5.09
N GLN A 126 -11.83 5.94 -5.60
CA GLN A 126 -10.74 5.43 -6.42
C GLN A 126 -11.29 4.97 -7.76
N GLN A 127 -10.65 5.38 -8.84
CA GLN A 127 -11.04 4.98 -10.19
C GLN A 127 -9.80 4.67 -11.02
N GLU A 128 -9.89 3.59 -11.79
CA GLU A 128 -8.82 3.17 -12.67
C GLU A 128 -8.95 3.84 -14.04
N VAL A 129 -7.81 4.25 -14.61
CA VAL A 129 -7.70 4.74 -15.99
C VAL A 129 -6.63 3.95 -16.72
N VAL A 130 -7.04 3.29 -17.81
CA VAL A 130 -6.13 2.55 -18.68
C VAL A 130 -5.56 3.47 -19.76
N ILE A 131 -4.24 3.50 -19.88
CA ILE A 131 -3.51 4.26 -20.89
C ILE A 131 -2.57 3.38 -21.70
N SER A 132 -2.25 3.81 -22.91
CA SER A 132 -1.23 3.15 -23.73
C SER A 132 0.18 3.45 -23.20
N PHE A 133 1.15 2.63 -23.61
CA PHE A 133 2.55 2.87 -23.27
C PHE A 133 3.07 4.22 -23.76
N GLN A 134 2.68 4.65 -24.96
CA GLN A 134 3.05 5.97 -25.50
C GLN A 134 2.38 7.11 -24.72
N GLU A 135 1.11 6.97 -24.36
CA GLU A 135 0.42 7.96 -23.51
C GLU A 135 1.12 8.11 -22.15
N ALA A 136 1.59 7.00 -21.57
CA ALA A 136 2.36 7.02 -20.32
C ALA A 136 3.72 7.72 -20.48
N ALA A 137 4.40 7.48 -21.61
CA ALA A 137 5.72 8.06 -21.89
C ALA A 137 5.67 9.57 -22.17
N PHE A 138 4.70 10.04 -22.96
CA PHE A 138 4.61 11.44 -23.40
C PHE A 138 3.65 12.31 -22.57
N GLY A 139 2.80 11.69 -21.76
CA GLY A 139 1.72 12.36 -21.04
C GLY A 139 0.51 12.57 -21.94
N THR A 140 -0.66 12.69 -21.33
CA THR A 140 -1.92 12.87 -22.05
C THR A 140 -2.98 13.50 -21.15
N LYS A 141 -4.03 14.06 -21.76
CA LYS A 141 -5.23 14.50 -21.05
C LYS A 141 -6.35 13.52 -21.36
N LYS A 142 -6.92 12.87 -20.35
CA LYS A 142 -8.07 11.97 -20.52
C LYS A 142 -9.29 12.45 -19.77
N GLN A 143 -10.44 12.32 -20.41
CA GLN A 143 -11.74 12.49 -19.75
C GLN A 143 -12.25 11.13 -19.29
N MET A 144 -12.68 11.06 -18.04
CA MET A 144 -13.26 9.87 -17.43
C MET A 144 -14.65 10.19 -16.89
N ARG A 145 -15.60 9.27 -17.11
CA ARG A 145 -16.95 9.38 -16.56
C ARG A 145 -17.00 8.59 -15.26
N LEU A 146 -17.43 9.25 -14.18
CA LEU A 146 -17.55 8.67 -12.86
C LEU A 146 -18.96 8.88 -12.34
N THR A 147 -19.63 7.80 -11.96
CA THR A 147 -20.94 7.87 -11.29
C THR A 147 -20.71 7.96 -9.80
N LYS A 148 -20.96 9.14 -9.21
CA LYS A 148 -20.81 9.39 -7.78
C LYS A 148 -22.00 10.15 -7.21
N TYR A 149 -22.08 10.22 -5.89
CA TYR A 149 -22.90 11.24 -5.26
C TYR A 149 -22.28 12.61 -5.52
N VAL A 150 -23.14 13.59 -5.82
CA VAL A 150 -22.80 15.01 -5.84
C VAL A 150 -23.76 15.74 -4.92
N GLU A 151 -23.35 16.93 -4.49
CA GLU A 151 -24.22 17.81 -3.72
C GLU A 151 -25.49 18.11 -4.53
N CYS A 152 -26.64 18.09 -3.86
CA CYS A 152 -27.90 18.38 -4.54
C CYS A 152 -27.98 19.87 -4.88
N ASP A 153 -28.09 20.19 -6.17
CA ASP A 153 -28.08 21.57 -6.67
C ASP A 153 -29.25 22.42 -6.13
N LYS A 154 -30.42 21.81 -5.84
CA LYS A 154 -31.60 22.51 -5.32
C LYS A 154 -31.53 22.87 -3.84
N CYS A 155 -30.89 22.02 -3.03
CA CYS A 155 -30.86 22.21 -1.58
C CYS A 155 -29.46 22.52 -1.03
N HIS A 156 -28.43 22.56 -1.88
CA HIS A 156 -27.04 22.83 -1.52
C HIS A 156 -26.60 22.01 -0.29
N GLY A 157 -26.82 20.70 -0.33
CA GLY A 157 -26.44 19.78 0.74
C GLY A 157 -27.32 19.82 2.00
N THR A 158 -28.27 20.76 2.11
CA THR A 158 -29.14 20.85 3.30
C THR A 158 -30.16 19.72 3.36
N GLY A 159 -30.61 19.19 2.22
CA GLY A 159 -31.69 18.18 2.19
C GLY A 159 -33.08 18.73 2.53
N ALA A 160 -33.21 20.04 2.80
CA ALA A 160 -34.50 20.71 2.97
C ALA A 160 -35.00 21.27 1.64
N ALA A 161 -36.32 21.40 1.48
CA ALA A 161 -36.90 22.08 0.34
C ALA A 161 -36.52 23.58 0.35
N GLU A 162 -36.47 24.21 -0.82
CA GLU A 162 -36.16 25.64 -0.95
C GLU A 162 -37.04 26.51 -0.03
N GLY A 163 -36.43 27.45 0.67
CA GLY A 163 -37.11 28.31 1.65
C GLY A 163 -37.47 27.65 2.98
N THR A 164 -37.14 26.37 3.18
CA THR A 164 -37.29 25.68 4.47
C THR A 164 -35.94 25.38 5.10
N SER A 165 -35.88 25.34 6.42
CA SER A 165 -34.65 25.10 7.17
C SER A 165 -34.78 23.87 8.07
N LYS A 166 -33.63 23.33 8.45
CA LYS A 166 -33.54 22.29 9.46
C LYS A 166 -33.91 22.88 10.82
N LYS A 167 -34.84 22.26 11.53
CA LYS A 167 -35.16 22.60 12.92
C LYS A 167 -34.42 21.67 13.87
N THR A 168 -34.07 22.17 15.04
CA THR A 168 -33.50 21.34 16.12
C THR A 168 -34.49 20.24 16.47
N CYS A 169 -34.01 19.00 16.57
CA CYS A 169 -34.86 17.86 16.89
C CYS A 169 -35.43 18.00 18.31
N PRO A 170 -36.77 17.99 18.48
CA PRO A 170 -37.39 18.18 19.80
C PRO A 170 -37.23 16.98 20.74
N THR A 171 -36.90 15.80 20.20
CA THR A 171 -36.75 14.57 21.00
C THR A 171 -35.37 14.44 21.65
N CYS A 172 -34.35 15.06 21.06
CA CYS A 172 -32.97 14.99 21.57
C CYS A 172 -32.34 16.37 21.79
N ASP A 173 -33.11 17.45 21.65
CA ASP A 173 -32.64 18.84 21.77
C ASP A 173 -31.35 19.14 21.00
N GLY A 174 -31.23 18.57 19.79
CA GLY A 174 -30.05 18.78 18.95
C GLY A 174 -28.86 17.87 19.23
N THR A 175 -28.94 17.00 20.23
CA THR A 175 -27.81 16.13 20.61
C THR A 175 -27.65 14.90 19.71
N GLY A 176 -28.71 14.49 18.99
CA GLY A 176 -28.70 13.32 18.10
C GLY A 176 -28.77 11.98 18.84
N GLU A 177 -28.66 11.96 20.17
CA GLU A 177 -28.66 10.77 21.00
C GLU A 177 -29.70 10.94 22.13
N VAL A 178 -30.35 9.84 22.51
CA VAL A 178 -31.28 9.79 23.65
C VAL A 178 -30.66 8.92 24.72
N ARG A 179 -30.51 9.48 25.93
CA ARG A 179 -29.97 8.79 27.10
C ARG A 179 -31.12 8.23 27.93
N THR A 180 -31.19 6.91 28.07
CA THR A 180 -32.18 6.25 28.91
C THR A 180 -31.49 5.78 30.18
N THR A 181 -31.91 6.31 31.34
CA THR A 181 -31.42 5.87 32.64
C THR A 181 -32.40 4.85 33.21
N GLN A 182 -31.95 3.61 33.41
CA GLN A 182 -32.72 2.57 34.08
C GLN A 182 -32.12 2.30 35.46
N ARG A 183 -32.95 2.35 36.51
CA ARG A 183 -32.53 1.96 37.86
C ARG A 183 -32.61 0.44 37.97
N THR A 184 -31.49 -0.19 38.32
CA THR A 184 -31.40 -1.62 38.61
C THR A 184 -31.07 -1.82 40.09
N PRO A 185 -31.28 -3.02 40.66
CA PRO A 185 -30.92 -3.32 42.05
C PRO A 185 -29.42 -3.11 42.36
N PHE A 186 -28.57 -3.08 41.33
CA PHE A 186 -27.12 -2.92 41.44
C PHE A 186 -26.64 -1.48 41.13
N GLY A 187 -27.55 -0.52 40.86
CA GLY A 187 -27.20 0.87 40.60
C GLY A 187 -28.04 1.53 39.50
N GLN A 188 -27.51 2.61 38.91
CA GLN A 188 -28.14 3.27 37.76
C GLN A 188 -27.39 2.85 36.49
N PHE A 189 -28.08 2.19 35.57
CA PHE A 189 -27.56 1.86 34.26
C PHE A 189 -28.01 2.92 33.26
N GLN A 190 -27.06 3.61 32.63
CA GLN A 190 -27.35 4.54 31.53
C GLN A 190 -27.02 3.89 30.20
N SER A 191 -28.02 3.76 29.34
CA SER A 191 -27.82 3.40 27.94
C SER A 191 -27.99 4.63 27.06
N VAL A 192 -27.15 4.74 26.04
CA VAL A 192 -27.21 5.81 25.03
C VAL A 192 -27.63 5.16 23.72
N SER A 193 -28.68 5.69 23.11
CA SER A 193 -29.20 5.22 21.82
C SER A 193 -29.29 6.38 20.83
N THR A 194 -29.21 6.09 19.54
CA THR A 194 -29.42 7.11 18.49
C THR A 194 -30.87 7.59 18.52
N CYS A 195 -31.11 8.89 18.44
CA CYS A 195 -32.46 9.45 18.40
C CYS A 195 -33.21 8.96 17.16
N GLN A 196 -34.35 8.28 17.36
CA GLN A 196 -35.15 7.73 16.25
C GLN A 196 -35.78 8.82 15.37
N THR A 197 -36.11 9.99 15.93
CA THR A 197 -36.76 11.10 15.22
C THR A 197 -35.84 11.79 14.21
N CYS A 198 -34.55 11.94 14.52
CA CYS A 198 -33.58 12.60 13.63
C CYS A 198 -32.50 11.67 13.06
N GLY A 199 -32.54 10.37 13.40
CA GLY A 199 -31.56 9.39 12.95
C GLY A 199 -30.11 9.71 13.35
N GLY A 200 -29.90 10.50 14.41
CA GLY A 200 -28.56 10.90 14.88
C GLY A 200 -28.09 12.28 14.43
N THR A 201 -28.81 12.94 13.53
CA THR A 201 -28.39 14.25 12.97
C THR A 201 -28.71 15.45 13.87
N GLY A 202 -29.43 15.25 14.99
CA GLY A 202 -29.87 16.33 15.88
C GLY A 202 -30.83 17.34 15.24
N GLN A 203 -31.16 17.19 13.97
CA GLN A 203 -31.97 18.12 13.20
C GLN A 203 -33.05 17.36 12.43
N VAL A 204 -34.23 17.98 12.31
CA VAL A 204 -35.36 17.42 11.57
C VAL A 204 -35.67 18.34 10.41
N VAL A 205 -35.85 17.74 9.24
CA VAL A 205 -36.27 18.43 8.03
C VAL A 205 -37.79 18.28 7.92
N GLU A 206 -38.54 19.37 8.07
CA GLU A 206 -40.02 19.33 7.97
C GLU A 206 -40.48 19.01 6.55
N LYS A 207 -39.84 19.64 5.55
CA LYS A 207 -40.12 19.41 4.13
C LYS A 207 -38.84 18.93 3.44
N PRO A 208 -38.70 17.62 3.19
CA PRO A 208 -37.52 17.10 2.52
C PRO A 208 -37.43 17.64 1.09
N CYS A 209 -36.22 17.87 0.61
CA CYS A 209 -35.98 18.26 -0.77
C CYS A 209 -36.51 17.17 -1.72
N PRO A 210 -37.31 17.52 -2.75
CA PRO A 210 -37.91 16.54 -3.65
C PRO A 210 -36.88 15.82 -4.54
N GLU A 211 -35.71 16.42 -4.81
CA GLU A 211 -34.70 15.83 -5.70
C GLU A 211 -33.81 14.80 -4.98
N CYS A 212 -33.43 15.07 -3.72
CA CYS A 212 -32.56 14.17 -2.94
C CYS A 212 -33.31 13.42 -1.82
N SER A 213 -34.63 13.58 -1.72
CA SER A 213 -35.50 12.98 -0.69
C SER A 213 -34.94 13.14 0.73
N GLY A 214 -34.43 14.33 1.06
CA GLY A 214 -33.88 14.62 2.40
C GLY A 214 -32.40 14.30 2.62
N THR A 215 -31.73 13.58 1.71
CA THR A 215 -30.34 13.12 1.93
C THR A 215 -29.26 14.18 1.69
N GLY A 216 -29.58 15.29 1.01
CA GLY A 216 -28.65 16.35 0.63
C GLY A 216 -27.73 16.02 -0.55
N LYS A 217 -27.79 14.80 -1.09
CA LYS A 217 -26.92 14.33 -2.18
C LYS A 217 -27.67 13.54 -3.23
N VAL A 218 -27.22 13.61 -4.48
CA VAL A 218 -27.85 12.96 -5.64
C VAL A 218 -26.81 12.19 -6.43
N ARG A 219 -27.18 11.01 -6.94
CA ARG A 219 -26.26 10.19 -7.75
C ARG A 219 -26.27 10.73 -9.18
N LYS A 220 -25.14 11.27 -9.65
CA LYS A 220 -24.97 11.78 -11.02
C LYS A 220 -23.70 11.22 -11.65
N THR A 221 -23.72 11.09 -12.97
CA THR A 221 -22.52 10.76 -13.76
C THR A 221 -21.82 12.06 -14.14
N VAL A 222 -20.60 12.25 -13.63
CA VAL A 222 -19.77 13.43 -13.93
C VAL A 222 -18.62 13.07 -14.83
N THR A 223 -18.21 13.99 -15.70
CA THR A 223 -17.00 13.85 -16.51
C THR A 223 -15.88 14.65 -15.85
N ILE A 224 -14.79 13.97 -15.52
CA ILE A 224 -13.60 14.57 -14.89
C ILE A 224 -12.46 14.50 -15.89
N SER A 225 -11.78 15.63 -16.11
CA SER A 225 -10.55 15.67 -16.91
C SER A 225 -9.35 15.43 -16.02
N VAL A 226 -8.50 14.48 -16.39
CA VAL A 226 -7.27 14.14 -15.69
C VAL A 226 -6.09 14.42 -16.59
N ASP A 227 -5.20 15.28 -16.11
CA ASP A 227 -3.93 15.58 -16.74
C ASP A 227 -2.88 14.57 -16.25
N ILE A 228 -2.50 13.65 -17.13
CA ILE A 228 -1.54 12.59 -16.84
C ILE A 228 -0.14 13.07 -17.28
N PRO A 229 0.80 13.27 -16.35
CA PRO A 229 2.13 13.76 -16.70
C PRO A 229 2.93 12.74 -17.50
N ALA A 230 3.91 13.22 -18.26
CA ALA A 230 4.85 12.36 -18.97
C ALA A 230 5.71 11.56 -17.99
N GLY A 231 5.93 10.28 -18.28
CA GLY A 231 6.78 9.40 -17.49
C GLY A 231 6.09 8.70 -16.32
N VAL A 232 4.76 8.76 -16.23
CA VAL A 232 3.98 7.99 -15.23
C VAL A 232 4.26 6.51 -15.37
N ASP A 233 4.42 5.82 -14.25
CA ASP A 233 4.61 4.37 -14.22
C ASP A 233 3.27 3.64 -14.03
N ASN A 234 3.27 2.32 -14.24
CA ASN A 234 2.12 1.49 -13.93
C ASN A 234 1.78 1.59 -12.43
N GLU A 235 0.50 1.63 -12.11
CA GLU A 235 -0.05 1.79 -10.75
C GLU A 235 0.29 3.13 -10.08
N SER A 236 0.79 4.11 -10.84
CA SER A 236 0.92 5.49 -10.35
C SER A 236 -0.46 6.06 -10.00
N VAL A 237 -0.52 6.83 -8.90
CA VAL A 237 -1.76 7.43 -8.40
C VAL A 237 -1.73 8.95 -8.59
N ILE A 238 -2.76 9.49 -9.25
CA ILE A 238 -3.01 10.93 -9.34
C ILE A 238 -4.16 11.28 -8.41
N SER A 239 -3.91 12.15 -7.42
CA SER A 239 -4.94 12.66 -6.50
C SER A 239 -5.59 13.93 -7.05
N ILE A 240 -6.91 13.93 -7.20
CA ILE A 240 -7.71 15.11 -7.59
C ILE A 240 -8.55 15.54 -6.39
N ARG A 241 -8.16 16.66 -5.78
CA ARG A 241 -8.74 17.14 -4.52
C ARG A 241 -10.20 17.57 -4.68
N GLY A 242 -11.04 17.22 -3.71
CA GLY A 242 -12.45 17.60 -3.65
C GLY A 242 -13.35 16.93 -4.69
N GLN A 243 -12.83 15.98 -5.47
CA GLN A 243 -13.55 15.24 -6.50
C GLN A 243 -14.07 13.87 -6.04
N GLY A 244 -14.01 13.56 -4.74
CA GLY A 244 -14.68 12.43 -4.11
C GLY A 244 -16.17 12.69 -3.87
N GLU A 245 -16.75 11.98 -2.89
CA GLU A 245 -18.15 12.19 -2.49
C GLU A 245 -18.33 13.48 -1.65
N PRO A 246 -19.53 14.06 -1.60
CA PRO A 246 -19.84 15.20 -0.75
C PRO A 246 -19.65 14.88 0.73
N GLY A 247 -19.11 15.86 1.48
CA GLY A 247 -19.08 15.80 2.94
C GLY A 247 -20.46 15.95 3.57
N THR A 248 -20.54 15.67 4.87
CA THR A 248 -21.76 15.85 5.66
C THR A 248 -21.59 16.99 6.65
N ASN A 249 -22.70 17.64 7.02
CA ASN A 249 -22.73 18.72 8.01
C ASN A 249 -21.75 19.87 7.74
N GLY A 250 -21.58 20.24 6.46
CA GLY A 250 -20.65 21.29 6.03
C GLY A 250 -19.18 20.85 5.97
N GLY A 251 -18.91 19.53 6.06
CA GLY A 251 -17.58 18.99 5.85
C GLY A 251 -17.15 19.04 4.38
N PRO A 252 -15.84 19.07 4.09
CA PRO A 252 -15.33 19.13 2.73
C PRO A 252 -15.62 17.84 1.95
N ASN A 253 -15.58 17.92 0.63
CA ASN A 253 -15.68 16.74 -0.22
C ASN A 253 -14.48 15.80 0.00
N GLY A 254 -14.70 14.51 -0.28
CA GLY A 254 -13.62 13.54 -0.45
C GLY A 254 -12.74 13.88 -1.65
N ASP A 255 -11.67 13.12 -1.81
CA ASP A 255 -10.74 13.22 -2.94
C ASP A 255 -10.95 12.05 -3.92
N LEU A 256 -10.54 12.24 -5.18
CA LEU A 256 -10.53 11.18 -6.18
C LEU A 256 -9.08 10.73 -6.44
N TYR A 257 -8.80 9.46 -6.22
CA TYR A 257 -7.54 8.81 -6.55
C TYR A 257 -7.67 8.09 -7.88
N VAL A 258 -6.97 8.60 -8.89
CA VAL A 258 -6.95 8.00 -10.22
C VAL A 258 -5.74 7.08 -10.32
N VAL A 259 -5.99 5.77 -10.38
CA VAL A 259 -4.93 4.76 -10.53
C VAL A 259 -4.69 4.52 -12.01
N ILE A 260 -3.45 4.72 -12.44
CA ILE A 260 -3.05 4.56 -13.84
C ILE A 260 -2.69 3.10 -14.08
N ARG A 261 -3.31 2.46 -15.07
CA ARG A 261 -2.83 1.19 -15.63
C ARG A 261 -2.27 1.40 -17.02
N VAL A 262 -1.00 1.05 -17.19
CA VAL A 262 -0.31 1.15 -18.48
C VAL A 262 -0.41 -0.18 -19.21
N LYS A 263 -0.94 -0.17 -20.43
CA LYS A 263 -0.96 -1.37 -21.27
C LYS A 263 0.48 -1.80 -21.62
N PRO A 264 0.81 -3.10 -21.51
CA PRO A 264 2.09 -3.61 -21.97
C PRO A 264 2.34 -3.28 -23.45
N HIS A 265 3.57 -2.93 -23.79
CA HIS A 265 3.97 -2.70 -25.18
C HIS A 265 4.53 -3.98 -25.80
N ALA A 266 4.25 -4.22 -27.08
CA ALA A 266 4.70 -5.43 -27.77
C ALA A 266 6.23 -5.51 -27.92
N LEU A 267 6.88 -4.35 -28.10
CA LEU A 267 8.32 -4.27 -28.38
C LEU A 267 9.15 -3.83 -27.16
N PHE A 268 8.58 -3.03 -26.26
CA PHE A 268 9.35 -2.34 -25.22
C PHE A 268 8.96 -2.88 -23.85
N LYS A 269 9.98 -3.22 -23.06
CA LYS A 269 9.84 -3.51 -21.63
C LYS A 269 10.42 -2.32 -20.88
N ARG A 270 9.65 -1.76 -19.95
CA ARG A 270 10.11 -0.64 -19.11
C ARG A 270 10.77 -1.16 -17.85
N ASP A 271 11.90 -0.57 -17.49
CA ASP A 271 12.56 -0.75 -16.21
C ASP A 271 12.93 0.63 -15.65
N GLY A 272 12.09 1.14 -14.75
CA GLY A 272 12.22 2.51 -14.22
C GLY A 272 12.10 3.57 -15.31
N GLN A 273 13.20 4.26 -15.62
CA GLN A 273 13.29 5.25 -16.71
C GLN A 273 13.83 4.64 -18.01
N ASP A 274 14.44 3.47 -17.92
CA ASP A 274 15.10 2.83 -19.03
C ASP A 274 14.15 1.89 -19.76
N LEU A 275 14.44 1.67 -21.04
CA LEU A 275 13.68 0.80 -21.91
C LEU A 275 14.54 -0.36 -22.37
N TRP A 276 13.91 -1.51 -22.54
CA TRP A 276 14.52 -2.71 -23.09
C TRP A 276 13.76 -3.12 -24.35
N LEU A 277 14.52 -3.36 -25.40
CA LEU A 277 14.05 -3.87 -26.68
C LEU A 277 14.87 -5.11 -27.05
N GLU A 278 14.20 -6.16 -27.47
CA GLU A 278 14.84 -7.32 -28.08
C GLU A 278 14.83 -7.12 -29.60
N MET A 279 16.02 -7.01 -30.19
CA MET A 279 16.19 -6.81 -31.62
C MET A 279 16.66 -8.10 -32.28
N PRO A 280 15.81 -8.75 -33.12
CA PRO A 280 16.24 -9.88 -33.91
C PRO A 280 17.20 -9.42 -35.01
N ILE A 281 18.35 -10.07 -35.13
CA ILE A 281 19.29 -9.89 -36.25
C ILE A 281 19.60 -11.24 -36.89
N SER A 282 19.86 -11.23 -38.19
CA SER A 282 20.24 -12.44 -38.92
C SER A 282 21.68 -12.85 -38.65
N TYR A 283 21.99 -14.12 -38.92
CA TYR A 283 23.36 -14.65 -38.87
C TYR A 283 24.35 -13.83 -39.70
N ALA A 284 23.97 -13.43 -40.92
CA ALA A 284 24.84 -12.65 -41.79
C ALA A 284 25.17 -11.28 -41.18
N GLN A 285 24.15 -10.59 -40.64
CA GLN A 285 24.33 -9.28 -39.98
C GLN A 285 25.22 -9.38 -38.74
N ALA A 286 25.04 -10.41 -37.92
CA ALA A 286 25.87 -10.64 -36.75
C ALA A 286 27.34 -10.92 -37.12
N ALA A 287 27.57 -11.71 -38.17
CA ALA A 287 28.90 -12.11 -38.60
C ALA A 287 29.66 -10.97 -39.31
N LEU A 288 28.99 -10.27 -40.23
CA LEU A 288 29.62 -9.30 -41.13
C LEU A 288 29.52 -7.85 -40.63
N GLY A 289 28.63 -7.58 -39.68
CA GLY A 289 28.19 -6.22 -39.35
C GLY A 289 27.15 -5.72 -40.35
N ASP A 290 26.28 -4.82 -39.88
CA ASP A 290 25.24 -4.20 -40.70
C ASP A 290 24.70 -2.94 -40.01
N ASP A 291 24.08 -2.05 -40.78
CA ASP A 291 23.37 -0.88 -40.26
C ASP A 291 21.90 -1.23 -40.04
N ILE A 292 21.49 -1.39 -38.78
CA ILE A 292 20.11 -1.72 -38.43
C ILE A 292 19.30 -0.50 -38.02
N ILE A 293 17.99 -0.54 -38.28
CA ILE A 293 17.06 0.51 -37.89
C ILE A 293 16.40 0.13 -36.56
N VAL A 294 16.76 0.83 -35.49
CA VAL A 294 16.21 0.61 -34.15
C VAL A 294 14.97 1.50 -33.94
N PRO A 295 13.79 0.94 -33.64
CA PRO A 295 12.62 1.72 -33.26
C PRO A 295 12.82 2.29 -31.86
N THR A 296 12.58 3.59 -31.69
CA THR A 296 12.42 4.24 -30.39
C THR A 296 10.95 4.64 -30.19
N LEU A 297 10.60 5.27 -29.06
CA LEU A 297 9.23 5.71 -28.80
C LEU A 297 8.75 6.85 -29.71
N SER A 298 9.66 7.63 -30.29
CA SER A 298 9.35 8.81 -31.10
C SER A 298 9.82 8.68 -32.55
N GLU A 299 11.01 8.12 -32.76
CA GLU A 299 11.63 8.05 -34.09
C GLU A 299 12.38 6.72 -34.32
N LYS A 300 12.86 6.53 -35.54
CA LYS A 300 13.72 5.40 -35.90
C LYS A 300 15.16 5.89 -35.97
N VAL A 301 16.07 5.17 -35.30
CA VAL A 301 17.50 5.53 -35.24
C VAL A 301 18.30 4.45 -35.96
N SER A 302 19.19 4.84 -36.87
CA SER A 302 20.15 3.90 -37.48
C SER A 302 21.28 3.61 -36.50
N TYR A 303 21.64 2.34 -36.34
CA TYR A 303 22.74 1.89 -35.50
C TYR A 303 23.60 0.86 -36.23
N SER A 304 24.90 1.14 -36.32
CA SER A 304 25.87 0.25 -36.95
C SER A 304 26.32 -0.84 -35.98
N ILE A 305 26.00 -2.09 -36.30
CA ILE A 305 26.42 -3.25 -35.54
C ILE A 305 27.80 -3.71 -36.05
N PRO A 306 28.80 -3.88 -35.17
CA PRO A 306 30.11 -4.35 -35.57
C PRO A 306 30.08 -5.83 -35.99
N ALA A 307 30.98 -6.20 -36.89
CA ALA A 307 31.20 -7.59 -37.26
C ALA A 307 31.56 -8.46 -36.04
N GLY A 308 31.06 -9.68 -36.01
CA GLY A 308 31.27 -10.62 -34.90
C GLY A 308 30.41 -10.34 -33.66
N THR A 309 29.31 -9.59 -33.79
CA THR A 309 28.39 -9.31 -32.68
C THR A 309 27.79 -10.60 -32.14
N GLN A 310 27.97 -10.84 -30.84
CA GLN A 310 27.51 -12.06 -30.20
C GLN A 310 26.02 -11.96 -29.81
N PRO A 311 25.27 -13.09 -29.83
CA PRO A 311 23.92 -13.12 -29.28
C PRO A 311 23.89 -12.67 -27.81
N GLY A 312 22.88 -11.89 -27.44
CA GLY A 312 22.74 -11.33 -26.10
C GLY A 312 23.58 -10.08 -25.83
N THR A 313 24.40 -9.63 -26.79
CA THR A 313 25.07 -8.33 -26.70
C THR A 313 24.04 -7.24 -26.49
N VAL A 314 24.29 -6.34 -25.52
CA VAL A 314 23.42 -5.20 -25.23
C VAL A 314 24.16 -3.93 -25.58
N PHE A 315 23.56 -3.09 -26.43
CA PHE A 315 24.05 -1.75 -26.68
C PHE A 315 23.03 -0.71 -26.20
N ARG A 316 23.52 0.50 -25.92
CA ARG A 316 22.75 1.55 -25.26
C ARG A 316 22.60 2.76 -26.16
N LEU A 317 21.37 3.15 -26.42
CA LEU A 317 21.01 4.41 -27.06
C LEU A 317 20.67 5.45 -25.98
N LYS A 318 21.60 6.40 -25.78
CA LYS A 318 21.49 7.41 -24.73
C LYS A 318 20.31 8.34 -24.96
N GLY A 319 19.54 8.62 -23.91
CA GLY A 319 18.44 9.58 -23.92
C GLY A 319 17.23 9.15 -24.77
N LYS A 320 17.10 7.85 -25.06
CA LYS A 320 15.97 7.27 -25.82
C LYS A 320 15.01 6.44 -24.96
N GLY A 321 15.11 6.57 -23.63
CA GLY A 321 14.18 5.98 -22.65
C GLY A 321 12.98 6.89 -22.34
N ILE A 322 12.52 6.82 -21.10
CA ILE A 322 11.37 7.58 -20.59
C ILE A 322 11.85 8.77 -19.75
N LYS A 323 11.12 9.89 -19.83
CA LYS A 323 11.36 11.08 -19.01
C LYS A 323 11.03 10.81 -17.53
N GLY A 324 11.87 11.27 -16.62
CA GLY A 324 11.55 11.25 -15.19
C GLY A 324 10.37 12.16 -14.81
N LEU A 325 9.53 11.72 -13.86
CA LEU A 325 8.43 12.54 -13.32
C LEU A 325 8.94 13.80 -12.59
N ARG A 326 10.02 13.66 -11.81
CA ARG A 326 10.61 14.74 -10.99
C ARG A 326 11.86 15.35 -11.59
N THR A 327 12.46 14.68 -12.58
CA THR A 327 13.73 15.09 -13.17
C THR A 327 13.55 15.28 -14.67
N SER A 328 14.21 16.29 -15.23
CA SER A 328 14.23 16.47 -16.70
C SER A 328 15.12 15.44 -17.42
N ARG A 329 15.74 14.53 -16.67
CA ARG A 329 16.59 13.47 -17.21
C ARG A 329 15.72 12.45 -17.95
N MET A 330 16.15 12.11 -19.15
CA MET A 330 15.64 10.98 -19.91
C MET A 330 16.46 9.73 -19.56
N GLY A 331 15.79 8.59 -19.45
CA GLY A 331 16.46 7.29 -19.41
C GLY A 331 17.05 6.91 -20.77
N ASP A 332 17.62 5.73 -20.82
CA ASP A 332 18.28 5.16 -22.00
C ASP A 332 17.48 3.99 -22.56
N LEU A 333 17.68 3.68 -23.85
CA LEU A 333 17.14 2.47 -24.49
C LEU A 333 18.26 1.43 -24.62
N TYR A 334 18.09 0.30 -23.96
CA TYR A 334 18.94 -0.88 -24.07
C TYR A 334 18.36 -1.82 -25.11
N VAL A 335 19.17 -2.12 -26.12
CA VAL A 335 18.79 -3.03 -27.19
C VAL A 335 19.60 -4.30 -27.01
N LYS A 336 18.89 -5.39 -26.70
CA LYS A 336 19.45 -6.73 -26.60
C LYS A 336 19.36 -7.40 -27.96
N VAL A 337 20.51 -7.77 -28.49
CA VAL A 337 20.61 -8.50 -29.75
C VAL A 337 20.15 -9.95 -29.55
N VAL A 338 19.19 -10.39 -30.36
CA VAL A 338 18.73 -11.78 -30.42
C VAL A 338 19.07 -12.32 -31.80
N LEU A 339 19.84 -13.40 -31.86
CA LEU A 339 20.20 -14.00 -33.14
C LEU A 339 19.05 -14.86 -33.66
N GLU A 340 18.56 -14.53 -34.85
CA GLU A 340 17.56 -15.33 -35.55
C GLU A 340 18.24 -16.30 -36.52
N ILE A 341 18.10 -17.60 -36.24
CA ILE A 341 18.64 -18.67 -37.09
C ILE A 341 17.56 -19.09 -38.09
N PRO A 342 17.84 -19.10 -39.40
CA PRO A 342 16.86 -19.46 -40.41
C PRO A 342 16.44 -20.94 -40.27
N THR A 343 15.13 -21.18 -40.19
CA THR A 343 14.56 -22.53 -39.99
C THR A 343 14.28 -23.26 -41.31
N LYS A 344 14.01 -22.53 -42.39
CA LYS A 344 13.67 -23.08 -43.71
C LYS A 344 14.77 -22.73 -44.71
N LEU A 345 15.63 -23.70 -44.99
CA LEU A 345 16.76 -23.54 -45.91
C LEU A 345 16.58 -24.41 -47.17
N ASN A 346 16.84 -23.82 -48.33
CA ASN A 346 16.90 -24.54 -49.61
C ASN A 346 18.23 -25.32 -49.76
N ALA A 347 18.34 -26.16 -50.80
CA ALA A 347 19.52 -27.01 -51.01
C ALA A 347 20.83 -26.21 -51.15
N GLU A 348 20.78 -25.08 -51.86
CA GLU A 348 21.94 -24.21 -52.08
C GLU A 348 22.41 -23.53 -50.78
N GLN A 349 21.48 -22.99 -49.99
CA GLN A 349 21.76 -22.35 -48.70
C GLN A 349 22.37 -23.35 -47.71
N LYS A 350 21.85 -24.58 -47.65
CA LYS A 350 22.43 -25.65 -46.83
C LYS A 350 23.86 -25.99 -47.26
N LYS A 351 24.13 -26.04 -48.56
CA LYS A 351 25.47 -26.29 -49.09
C LYS A 351 26.45 -25.21 -48.64
N LYS A 352 26.10 -23.93 -48.83
CA LYS A 352 26.95 -22.79 -48.42
C LYS A 352 27.22 -22.76 -46.90
N ILE A 353 26.22 -23.06 -46.08
CA ILE A 353 26.40 -23.12 -44.61
C ILE A 353 27.34 -24.28 -44.20
N LYS A 354 27.28 -25.42 -44.88
CA LYS A 354 28.21 -26.53 -44.65
C LYS A 354 29.64 -26.17 -45.03
N GLU A 355 29.83 -25.62 -46.23
CA GLU A 355 31.14 -25.16 -46.71
C GLU A 355 31.74 -24.12 -45.74
N LEU A 356 30.94 -23.17 -45.26
CA LEU A 356 31.37 -22.21 -44.24
C LEU A 356 31.77 -22.90 -42.93
N GLY A 357 30.99 -23.88 -42.47
CA GLY A 357 31.28 -24.64 -41.25
C GLY A 357 32.59 -25.43 -41.32
N GLU A 358 32.96 -25.94 -42.50
CA GLU A 358 34.23 -26.64 -42.73
C GLU A 358 35.43 -25.69 -42.74
N MET A 359 35.25 -24.43 -43.14
CA MET A 359 36.30 -23.41 -43.12
C MET A 359 36.53 -22.79 -41.74
N LEU A 360 35.54 -22.84 -40.84
CA LEU A 360 35.62 -22.24 -39.51
C LEU A 360 36.35 -23.15 -38.53
N ASN A 361 37.44 -22.64 -37.94
CA ASN A 361 38.24 -23.35 -36.93
C ASN A 361 37.96 -22.82 -35.51
N ASN A 362 38.55 -23.48 -34.50
CA ASN A 362 38.39 -23.06 -33.10
C ASN A 362 38.89 -21.63 -32.81
N ASP A 363 39.80 -21.10 -33.64
CA ASP A 363 40.29 -19.73 -33.51
C ASP A 363 39.24 -18.69 -33.95
N ASN A 364 38.25 -19.08 -34.76
CA ASN A 364 37.10 -18.25 -35.11
C ASN A 364 36.02 -18.22 -33.99
N HIS A 365 36.13 -19.08 -32.98
CA HIS A 365 35.14 -19.26 -31.91
C HIS A 365 35.75 -19.06 -30.52
N GLY A 366 36.03 -17.79 -30.14
CA GLY A 366 36.68 -17.45 -28.88
C GLY A 366 36.04 -18.07 -27.61
N ASN A 367 34.71 -18.07 -27.52
CA ASN A 367 33.98 -18.62 -26.37
C ASN A 367 34.06 -20.16 -26.30
N LYS A 368 34.11 -20.86 -27.43
CA LYS A 368 34.16 -22.33 -27.47
C LYS A 368 35.52 -22.85 -27.02
N LYS A 369 36.59 -22.12 -27.37
CA LYS A 369 37.96 -22.37 -26.88
C LYS A 369 38.03 -22.21 -25.36
N SER A 370 37.60 -21.04 -24.85
CA SER A 370 37.58 -20.75 -23.40
C SER A 370 36.74 -21.75 -22.59
N PHE A 371 35.59 -22.18 -23.10
CA PHE A 371 34.77 -23.19 -22.45
C PHE A 371 35.45 -24.57 -22.42
N SER A 372 36.06 -24.98 -23.54
CA SER A 372 36.76 -26.26 -23.64
C SER A 372 37.97 -26.33 -22.71
N ASP A 373 38.69 -25.21 -22.53
CA ASP A 373 39.82 -25.11 -21.62
C ASP A 373 39.35 -25.18 -20.15
N LYS A 374 38.30 -24.44 -19.78
CA LYS A 374 37.70 -24.51 -18.44
C LYS A 374 37.16 -25.90 -18.09
N MET A 375 36.57 -26.61 -19.05
CA MET A 375 36.15 -28.00 -18.81
C MET A 375 37.34 -28.92 -18.55
N LYS A 376 38.45 -28.78 -19.27
CA LYS A 376 39.66 -29.59 -19.03
C LYS A 376 40.28 -29.33 -17.66
N GLU A 377 40.15 -28.12 -17.13
CA GLU A 377 40.60 -27.77 -15.77
C GLU A 377 39.67 -28.33 -14.68
N LEU A 378 38.36 -28.43 -14.92
CA LEU A 378 37.38 -28.96 -13.97
C LEU A 378 37.45 -30.49 -13.79
N PHE A 379 37.97 -31.22 -14.77
CA PHE A 379 38.10 -32.68 -14.77
C PHE A 379 39.56 -33.17 -14.66
N LYS A 380 40.48 -32.28 -14.27
CA LYS A 380 41.80 -32.61 -13.73
C LYS A 380 41.74 -32.58 -12.22
#